data_AF-A0A182MGI4-F1
#
_entry.id   AF-A0A182MGI4-F1
#
_cell.length_a   1.000
_cell.length_b   1.000
_cell.length_c   1.000
_cell.angle_alpha   90.00
_cell.angle_beta   90.00
_cell.angle_gamma   90.00
#
_symmetry.space_group_name_H-M   'P 1'
#
loop_
_entity.id
_entity.type
_entity.pdbx_description
1 polymer ?
#
loop_
_entity_poly.entity_id
_entity_poly.type
_entity_poly.pdbx_seq_one_letter_code
_entity_poly.pdbx_strand_id
1 'polypeptide(L)'
;MRSASIGSVIVLLVLVAVSESSKTESNIFGPQPMQYPMPATSTFIVSDFLQFLQTAVTCFNKLRIPEERFPLYLAGVFPNCPETQCFVRCLSANLNLYCDETGSDIDRHYLQYGLGQDYNCFRQKAEQCLAANTSPCNDPCEAAYKQELCFLEEFRKYVDSNMNSLIAAVAVEKTENNPVYYNMNSLTGTASTLAPFGTRELPPAPLREAQAACVKYLGICENRLVQYNNSIYPTDHDTMCMVRCAGIIVGFWDDSQGFKLEGLIRLFPQLAADSRAQQQILSCSEQRIAACPPPDTCAKAYNGFRCFLDAQKNGFGVREPAPEEPTTSTVFDGREFIRSITICANILRTPKNLRELYLQGVFPNDEKTRGFMRCFGIRTELYDDVNGPNIARLYRLFGTGQSETQFRRKAELCIKANQPLLDEQDKNAKAYRTLYLCFSEQITAFIRANATP
;
A
#
# COMPACT_ATOMS: atom_id res chain seq x y z
N MET A 1 -96.72 3.23 -4.18
CA MET A 1 -96.73 4.61 -3.66
C MET A 1 -95.36 5.24 -3.93
N ARG A 2 -95.33 6.57 -4.15
CA ARG A 2 -94.21 7.55 -4.24
C ARG A 2 -92.81 7.07 -3.76
N SER A 3 -91.66 7.46 -4.34
CA SER A 3 -91.31 8.29 -5.51
C SER A 3 -89.84 8.03 -5.91
N ALA A 4 -89.44 8.35 -7.15
CA ALA A 4 -88.06 8.22 -7.65
C ALA A 4 -87.17 9.44 -7.35
N SER A 5 -85.83 9.33 -7.50
CA SER A 5 -85.06 10.02 -8.57
C SER A 5 -83.52 10.13 -8.35
N ILE A 6 -82.74 9.50 -9.24
CA ILE A 6 -81.57 10.01 -10.03
C ILE A 6 -80.44 10.84 -9.34
N GLY A 7 -79.16 10.55 -9.65
CA GLY A 7 -78.17 11.64 -9.90
C GLY A 7 -76.68 11.47 -9.54
N SER A 8 -75.91 10.81 -10.42
CA SER A 8 -74.46 10.90 -10.71
C SER A 8 -73.58 12.14 -10.33
N VAL A 9 -72.32 11.85 -9.89
CA VAL A 9 -71.01 12.28 -10.50
C VAL A 9 -70.35 13.68 -10.24
N ILE A 10 -69.05 13.67 -9.84
CA ILE A 10 -67.95 14.69 -10.03
C ILE A 10 -67.97 16.04 -9.22
N VAL A 11 -66.86 16.73 -8.85
CA VAL A 11 -65.45 16.37 -8.46
C VAL A 11 -64.63 17.60 -7.93
N LEU A 12 -63.48 17.34 -7.26
CA LEU A 12 -62.28 18.21 -6.97
C LEU A 12 -62.35 19.49 -6.09
N LEU A 13 -61.29 19.60 -5.25
CA LEU A 13 -60.52 20.79 -4.80
C LEU A 13 -61.19 21.93 -3.97
N VAL A 14 -60.56 22.32 -2.86
CA VAL A 14 -59.63 23.49 -2.75
C VAL A 14 -59.07 23.66 -1.31
N LEU A 15 -57.76 23.94 -1.25
CA LEU A 15 -56.92 24.59 -0.23
C LEU A 15 -57.50 25.03 1.14
N VAL A 16 -56.75 24.74 2.21
CA VAL A 16 -56.50 25.68 3.32
C VAL A 16 -55.00 25.70 3.63
N ALA A 17 -54.43 26.89 3.80
CA ALA A 17 -53.02 27.10 4.13
C ALA A 17 -52.82 27.51 5.60
N VAL A 18 -51.71 27.01 6.17
CA VAL A 18 -50.86 27.55 7.24
C VAL A 18 -51.45 28.57 8.24
N SER A 19 -51.31 28.24 9.52
CA SER A 19 -50.92 29.23 10.54
C SER A 19 -49.88 28.62 11.50
N GLU A 20 -48.68 29.20 11.53
CA GLU A 20 -47.63 28.84 12.49
C GLU A 20 -47.88 29.52 13.84
N SER A 21 -47.52 28.84 14.94
CA SER A 21 -47.17 29.53 16.18
C SER A 21 -46.12 28.73 16.95
N SER A 22 -44.90 29.26 16.89
CA SER A 22 -43.70 28.84 17.63
C SER A 22 -43.94 28.52 19.12
N LYS A 23 -43.34 27.42 19.61
CA LYS A 23 -42.36 27.50 20.72
C LYS A 23 -41.57 26.21 20.99
N THR A 24 -40.26 26.36 20.75
CA THR A 24 -39.15 25.81 21.58
C THR A 24 -38.91 24.29 21.59
N GLU A 25 -38.17 23.80 20.60
CA GLU A 25 -37.44 22.53 20.69
C GLU A 25 -36.21 22.64 21.60
N SER A 26 -35.91 21.58 22.34
CA SER A 26 -34.61 21.36 22.98
C SER A 26 -33.78 20.39 22.14
N ASN A 27 -32.84 20.92 21.35
CA ASN A 27 -32.00 20.14 20.45
C ASN A 27 -30.87 19.42 21.20
N ILE A 28 -30.99 18.10 21.35
CA ILE A 28 -29.93 17.19 21.87
C ILE A 28 -29.44 16.20 20.80
N PHE A 29 -30.21 15.99 19.73
CA PHE A 29 -29.82 15.15 18.59
C PHE A 29 -29.63 16.00 17.33
N GLY A 30 -28.72 15.56 16.45
CA GLY A 30 -28.29 16.31 15.26
C GLY A 30 -29.37 16.46 14.17
N PRO A 31 -29.01 17.04 13.01
CA PRO A 31 -29.96 17.33 11.93
C PRO A 31 -30.73 16.08 11.51
N GLN A 32 -32.05 16.19 11.39
CA GLN A 32 -32.92 15.07 11.05
C GLN A 32 -32.57 14.50 9.67
N PRO A 33 -32.63 13.17 9.49
CA PRO A 33 -32.31 12.54 8.20
C PRO A 33 -33.32 12.95 7.13
N MET A 34 -32.83 13.41 5.97
CA MET A 34 -33.67 13.57 4.78
C MET A 34 -34.29 12.23 4.39
N GLN A 35 -35.61 12.20 4.20
CA GLN A 35 -36.31 11.04 3.68
C GLN A 35 -36.10 10.95 2.16
N TYR A 36 -35.19 10.07 1.74
CA TYR A 36 -35.05 9.66 0.35
C TYR A 36 -36.04 8.53 0.03
N PRO A 37 -36.63 8.49 -1.18
CA PRO A 37 -37.61 7.49 -1.56
C PRO A 37 -36.95 6.12 -1.74
N MET A 38 -37.02 5.27 -0.72
CA MET A 38 -36.53 3.89 -0.75
C MET A 38 -37.63 2.90 -1.19
N PRO A 39 -37.28 1.75 -1.79
CA PRO A 39 -38.24 0.68 -2.07
C PRO A 39 -38.92 0.18 -0.79
N ALA A 40 -40.23 0.40 -0.66
CA ALA A 40 -40.99 0.25 0.58
C ALA A 40 -41.32 -1.22 0.98
N THR A 41 -40.45 -2.18 0.67
CA THR A 41 -40.70 -3.62 0.88
C THR A 41 -39.52 -4.43 1.42
N SER A 42 -38.33 -3.84 1.62
CA SER A 42 -37.20 -4.58 2.19
C SER A 42 -37.35 -4.80 3.69
N THR A 43 -37.41 -6.06 4.12
CA THR A 43 -37.34 -6.48 5.53
C THR A 43 -35.90 -6.64 6.03
N PHE A 44 -34.90 -6.25 5.22
CA PHE A 44 -33.49 -6.33 5.57
C PHE A 44 -33.16 -5.36 6.70
N ILE A 45 -32.62 -5.89 7.80
CA ILE A 45 -32.07 -5.11 8.91
C ILE A 45 -30.58 -4.95 8.66
N VAL A 46 -30.14 -3.70 8.46
CA VAL A 46 -28.71 -3.38 8.33
C VAL A 46 -27.97 -3.76 9.61
N SER A 47 -26.78 -4.34 9.46
CA SER A 47 -25.90 -4.60 10.60
C SER A 47 -25.32 -3.29 11.10
N ASP A 48 -25.39 -3.04 12.41
CA ASP A 48 -24.60 -1.97 13.01
C ASP A 48 -23.09 -2.30 12.89
N PHE A 49 -22.22 -1.30 13.11
CA PHE A 49 -20.79 -1.50 12.88
C PHE A 49 -20.15 -2.49 13.88
N LEU A 50 -20.69 -2.65 15.10
CA LEU A 50 -20.21 -3.64 16.04
C LEU A 50 -20.60 -5.05 15.60
N GLN A 51 -21.84 -5.24 15.13
CA GLN A 51 -22.31 -6.49 14.51
C GLN A 51 -21.50 -6.85 13.26
N PHE A 52 -21.16 -5.86 12.43
CA PHE A 52 -20.28 -6.02 11.28
C PHE A 52 -18.89 -6.52 11.68
N LEU A 53 -18.26 -5.89 12.69
CA LEU A 53 -16.95 -6.33 13.21
C LEU A 53 -17.02 -7.73 13.82
N GLN A 54 -18.06 -8.04 14.60
CA GLN A 54 -18.30 -9.38 15.16
C GLN A 54 -18.46 -10.43 14.06
N THR A 55 -19.15 -10.10 12.97
CA THR A 55 -19.33 -10.97 11.81
C THR A 55 -18.00 -11.21 11.10
N ALA A 56 -17.18 -10.17 10.90
CA ALA A 56 -15.84 -10.30 10.36
C ALA A 56 -14.96 -11.21 11.25
N VAL A 57 -14.88 -10.97 12.55
CA VAL A 57 -14.12 -11.81 13.50
C VAL A 57 -14.63 -13.26 13.50
N THR A 58 -15.93 -13.48 13.40
CA THR A 58 -16.52 -14.82 13.28
C THR A 58 -16.04 -15.53 12.01
N CYS A 59 -15.98 -14.85 10.87
CA CYS A 59 -15.44 -15.39 9.63
C CYS A 59 -13.93 -15.65 9.69
N PHE A 60 -13.14 -14.78 10.32
CA PHE A 60 -11.71 -15.01 10.59
C PHE A 60 -11.52 -16.32 11.37
N ASN A 61 -12.25 -16.50 12.47
CA ASN A 61 -12.18 -17.69 13.33
C ASN A 61 -12.64 -18.96 12.59
N LYS A 62 -13.78 -18.89 11.88
CA LYS A 62 -14.35 -20.03 11.13
C LYS A 62 -13.41 -20.53 10.04
N LEU A 63 -12.73 -19.62 9.35
CA LEU A 63 -11.80 -19.92 8.25
C LEU A 63 -10.34 -20.08 8.72
N ARG A 64 -10.07 -19.91 10.02
CA ARG A 64 -8.73 -19.94 10.64
C ARG A 64 -7.74 -18.98 9.98
N ILE A 65 -8.23 -17.82 9.56
CA ILE A 65 -7.41 -16.78 8.94
C ILE A 65 -6.57 -16.11 10.03
N PRO A 66 -5.25 -15.93 9.84
CA PRO A 66 -4.40 -15.23 10.80
C PRO A 66 -4.91 -13.81 11.10
N GLU A 67 -5.02 -13.48 12.40
CA GLU A 67 -5.51 -12.18 12.90
C GLU A 67 -4.72 -10.97 12.33
N GLU A 68 -3.46 -11.18 12.00
CA GLU A 68 -2.60 -10.22 11.27
C GLU A 68 -3.17 -9.74 9.93
N ARG A 69 -4.12 -10.44 9.31
CA ARG A 69 -4.85 -9.97 8.12
C ARG A 69 -6.08 -9.11 8.44
N PHE A 70 -6.52 -9.04 9.69
CA PHE A 70 -7.69 -8.25 10.10
C PHE A 70 -7.58 -6.76 9.73
N PRO A 71 -6.45 -6.06 9.97
CA PRO A 71 -6.29 -4.66 9.56
C PRO A 71 -6.28 -4.48 8.03
N LEU A 72 -5.81 -5.48 7.28
CA LEU A 72 -5.77 -5.46 5.82
C LEU A 72 -7.19 -5.53 5.23
N TYR A 73 -8.03 -6.42 5.78
CA TYR A 73 -9.40 -6.61 5.31
C TYR A 73 -10.31 -5.45 5.74
N LEU A 74 -10.12 -4.86 6.92
CA LEU A 74 -10.83 -3.63 7.30
C LEU A 74 -10.46 -2.43 6.40
N ALA A 75 -9.21 -2.31 5.96
CA ALA A 75 -8.81 -1.32 4.95
C ALA A 75 -9.37 -1.60 3.53
N GLY A 76 -10.25 -2.60 3.37
CA GLY A 76 -10.78 -3.04 2.08
C GLY A 76 -9.68 -3.48 1.12
N VAL A 77 -8.65 -4.17 1.61
CA VAL A 77 -7.60 -4.77 0.78
C VAL A 77 -7.76 -6.28 0.84
N PHE A 78 -8.34 -6.84 -0.23
CA PHE A 78 -8.59 -8.27 -0.36
C PHE A 78 -7.65 -8.85 -1.44
N PRO A 79 -6.60 -9.62 -1.07
CA PRO A 79 -5.75 -10.31 -2.03
C PRO A 79 -6.50 -11.45 -2.72
N ASN A 80 -6.26 -11.68 -4.02
CA ASN A 80 -6.88 -12.76 -4.77
C ASN A 80 -6.26 -14.14 -4.44
N CYS A 81 -6.60 -14.70 -3.28
CA CYS A 81 -6.22 -16.05 -2.86
C CYS A 81 -7.39 -16.75 -2.12
N PRO A 82 -7.42 -18.10 -2.07
CA PRO A 82 -8.59 -18.86 -1.64
C PRO A 82 -9.12 -18.49 -0.24
N GLU A 83 -8.23 -18.20 0.71
CA GLU A 83 -8.61 -17.82 2.06
C GLU A 83 -9.34 -16.47 2.10
N THR A 84 -8.90 -15.50 1.27
CA THR A 84 -9.56 -14.20 1.14
C THR A 84 -10.87 -14.33 0.38
N GLN A 85 -10.91 -15.14 -0.68
CA GLN A 85 -12.13 -15.38 -1.46
C GLN A 85 -13.23 -15.95 -0.55
N CYS A 86 -12.90 -16.98 0.24
CA CYS A 86 -13.83 -17.54 1.21
C CYS A 86 -14.14 -16.60 2.38
N PHE A 87 -13.22 -15.70 2.77
CA PHE A 87 -13.52 -14.65 3.74
C PHE A 87 -14.59 -13.68 3.23
N VAL A 88 -14.42 -13.16 2.01
CA VAL A 88 -15.38 -12.24 1.39
C VAL A 88 -16.74 -12.90 1.27
N ARG A 89 -16.80 -14.15 0.76
CA ARG A 89 -18.03 -14.96 0.77
C ARG A 89 -18.64 -15.08 2.16
N CYS A 90 -17.83 -15.42 3.17
CA CYS A 90 -18.32 -15.61 4.54
C CYS A 90 -18.90 -14.31 5.11
N LEU A 91 -18.17 -13.20 4.99
CA LEU A 91 -18.60 -11.90 5.52
C LEU A 91 -19.92 -11.47 4.87
N SER A 92 -19.97 -11.43 3.55
CA SER A 92 -21.15 -10.96 2.81
C SER A 92 -22.35 -11.89 2.95
N ALA A 93 -22.15 -13.21 3.05
CA ALA A 93 -23.25 -14.14 3.34
C ALA A 93 -23.81 -13.98 4.76
N ASN A 94 -22.97 -13.79 5.78
CA ASN A 94 -23.45 -13.61 7.16
C ASN A 94 -24.05 -12.22 7.41
N LEU A 95 -23.64 -11.20 6.63
CA LEU A 95 -24.32 -9.91 6.54
C LEU A 95 -25.59 -9.96 5.67
N ASN A 96 -25.92 -11.12 5.08
CA ASN A 96 -27.04 -11.34 4.15
C ASN A 96 -27.02 -10.44 2.90
N LEU A 97 -25.83 -9.97 2.49
CA LEU A 97 -25.56 -9.19 1.28
C LEU A 97 -25.32 -10.07 0.05
N TYR A 98 -24.92 -11.32 0.26
CA TYR A 98 -24.62 -12.32 -0.77
C TYR A 98 -25.32 -13.65 -0.49
N CYS A 99 -25.69 -14.37 -1.54
CA CYS A 99 -26.26 -15.72 -1.47
C CYS A 99 -25.69 -16.55 -2.63
N ASP A 100 -25.33 -17.83 -2.39
CA ASP A 100 -24.69 -18.66 -3.42
C ASP A 100 -25.63 -18.91 -4.61
N GLU A 101 -26.94 -18.99 -4.35
CA GLU A 101 -27.98 -19.27 -5.35
C GLU A 101 -28.37 -18.05 -6.19
N THR A 102 -28.26 -16.82 -5.65
CA THR A 102 -28.76 -15.59 -6.30
C THR A 102 -27.69 -14.52 -6.54
N GLY A 103 -26.47 -14.67 -6.02
CA GLY A 103 -25.40 -13.69 -6.11
C GLY A 103 -25.50 -12.54 -5.10
N SER A 104 -24.80 -11.45 -5.38
CA SER A 104 -24.82 -10.21 -4.58
C SER A 104 -26.14 -9.45 -4.72
N ASP A 105 -26.75 -9.07 -3.59
CA ASP A 105 -27.96 -8.26 -3.54
C ASP A 105 -27.61 -6.77 -3.53
N ILE A 106 -27.87 -6.09 -4.65
CA ILE A 106 -27.57 -4.66 -4.86
C ILE A 106 -28.31 -3.78 -3.84
N ASP A 107 -29.56 -4.10 -3.52
CA ASP A 107 -30.39 -3.27 -2.67
C ASP A 107 -29.91 -3.34 -1.23
N ARG A 108 -29.50 -4.52 -0.76
CA ARG A 108 -28.91 -4.69 0.57
C ARG A 108 -27.53 -4.05 0.68
N HIS A 109 -26.73 -4.11 -0.38
CA HIS A 109 -25.45 -3.39 -0.44
C HIS A 109 -25.64 -1.87 -0.36
N TYR A 110 -26.66 -1.32 -1.02
CA TYR A 110 -27.01 0.09 -0.90
C TYR A 110 -27.44 0.45 0.53
N LEU A 111 -28.28 -0.38 1.14
CA LEU A 111 -28.74 -0.19 2.53
C LEU A 111 -27.58 -0.25 3.54
N GLN A 112 -26.62 -1.16 3.36
CA GLN A 112 -25.51 -1.37 4.28
C GLN A 112 -24.34 -0.39 4.06
N TYR A 113 -23.93 -0.13 2.81
CA TYR A 113 -22.71 0.60 2.46
C TYR A 113 -22.95 1.91 1.68
N GLY A 114 -24.17 2.18 1.22
CA GLY A 114 -24.46 3.29 0.31
C GLY A 114 -24.30 4.70 0.91
N LEU A 115 -24.30 4.84 2.24
CA LEU A 115 -23.98 6.10 2.97
C LEU A 115 -24.69 7.37 2.44
N GLY A 116 -25.93 7.25 1.95
CA GLY A 116 -26.69 8.39 1.40
C GLY A 116 -26.31 8.82 -0.02
N GLN A 117 -25.62 7.97 -0.79
CA GLN A 117 -25.45 8.14 -2.24
C GLN A 117 -26.81 8.11 -2.97
N ASP A 118 -26.88 8.61 -4.21
CA ASP A 118 -28.07 8.41 -5.05
C ASP A 118 -28.23 6.92 -5.41
N TYR A 119 -29.41 6.39 -5.13
CA TYR A 119 -29.75 4.99 -5.33
C TYR A 119 -29.69 4.54 -6.79
N ASN A 120 -30.10 5.38 -7.75
CA ASN A 120 -30.09 5.01 -9.16
C ASN A 120 -28.65 4.96 -9.69
N CYS A 121 -27.81 5.93 -9.30
CA CYS A 121 -26.38 5.92 -9.60
C CYS A 121 -25.66 4.70 -8.98
N PHE A 122 -25.96 4.37 -7.71
CA PHE A 122 -25.43 3.17 -7.05
C PHE A 122 -25.81 1.90 -7.81
N ARG A 123 -27.12 1.73 -8.06
CA ARG A 123 -27.67 0.56 -8.75
C ARG A 123 -27.07 0.40 -10.15
N GLN A 124 -27.00 1.47 -10.94
CA GLN A 124 -26.42 1.41 -12.29
C GLN A 124 -24.95 0.98 -12.28
N LYS A 125 -24.13 1.51 -11.35
CA LYS A 125 -22.72 1.11 -11.18
C LYS A 125 -22.60 -0.38 -10.82
N ALA A 126 -23.43 -0.83 -9.88
CA ALA A 126 -23.45 -2.21 -9.41
C ALA A 126 -23.90 -3.19 -10.51
N GLU A 127 -25.01 -2.90 -11.19
CA GLU A 127 -25.54 -3.72 -12.30
C GLU A 127 -24.51 -3.88 -13.43
N GLN A 128 -23.83 -2.79 -13.82
CA GLN A 128 -22.78 -2.83 -14.83
C GLN A 128 -21.58 -3.69 -14.42
N CYS A 129 -21.15 -3.59 -13.15
CA CYS A 129 -20.02 -4.37 -12.65
C CYS A 129 -20.37 -5.85 -12.48
N LEU A 130 -21.55 -6.15 -11.94
CA LEU A 130 -22.03 -7.53 -11.76
C LEU A 130 -22.24 -8.22 -13.10
N ALA A 131 -22.78 -7.55 -14.12
CA ALA A 131 -22.90 -8.11 -15.46
C ALA A 131 -21.56 -8.56 -16.08
N ALA A 132 -20.44 -7.93 -15.70
CA ALA A 132 -19.10 -8.31 -16.15
C ALA A 132 -18.43 -9.41 -15.29
N ASN A 133 -18.90 -9.64 -14.06
CA ASN A 133 -18.27 -10.54 -13.09
C ASN A 133 -19.11 -11.79 -12.76
N THR A 134 -20.40 -11.78 -13.08
CA THR A 134 -21.31 -12.94 -12.99
C THR A 134 -21.04 -13.91 -14.14
N SER A 135 -20.24 -14.94 -13.85
CA SER A 135 -19.98 -16.08 -14.73
C SER A 135 -20.16 -17.38 -13.94
N PRO A 136 -20.53 -18.50 -14.60
CA PRO A 136 -20.68 -19.79 -13.91
C PRO A 136 -19.30 -20.32 -13.47
N CYS A 137 -18.87 -19.90 -12.28
CA CYS A 137 -17.70 -20.42 -11.59
C CYS A 137 -18.07 -21.70 -10.84
N ASN A 138 -17.22 -22.73 -10.90
CA ASN A 138 -17.43 -23.97 -10.14
C ASN A 138 -17.09 -23.82 -8.65
N ASP A 139 -16.33 -22.78 -8.27
CA ASP A 139 -15.99 -22.48 -6.88
C ASP A 139 -16.87 -21.35 -6.31
N PRO A 140 -17.64 -21.58 -5.24
CA PRO A 140 -18.49 -20.55 -4.62
C PRO A 140 -17.71 -19.37 -4.03
N CYS A 141 -16.50 -19.60 -3.49
CA CYS A 141 -15.71 -18.53 -2.88
C CYS A 141 -15.19 -17.54 -3.93
N GLU A 142 -14.70 -18.04 -5.08
CA GLU A 142 -14.31 -17.22 -6.22
C GLU A 142 -15.52 -16.49 -6.83
N ALA A 143 -16.67 -17.14 -6.93
CA ALA A 143 -17.91 -16.55 -7.44
C ALA A 143 -18.36 -15.34 -6.60
N ALA A 144 -18.39 -15.50 -5.27
CA ALA A 144 -18.69 -14.42 -4.34
C ALA A 144 -17.65 -13.30 -4.43
N TYR A 145 -16.36 -13.65 -4.35
CA TYR A 145 -15.26 -12.68 -4.39
C TYR A 145 -15.31 -11.76 -5.61
N LYS A 146 -15.59 -12.29 -6.81
CA LYS A 146 -15.71 -11.49 -8.04
C LYS A 146 -16.89 -10.51 -8.01
N GLN A 147 -18.03 -10.91 -7.45
CA GLN A 147 -19.22 -10.06 -7.39
C GLN A 147 -19.10 -9.00 -6.28
N GLU A 148 -18.63 -9.39 -5.11
CA GLU A 148 -18.50 -8.51 -3.94
C GLU A 148 -17.44 -7.40 -4.12
N LEU A 149 -16.43 -7.62 -4.97
CA LEU A 149 -15.47 -6.58 -5.37
C LEU A 149 -16.14 -5.39 -6.08
N CYS A 150 -17.35 -5.54 -6.63
CA CYS A 150 -18.11 -4.43 -7.22
C CYS A 150 -18.51 -3.36 -6.21
N PHE A 151 -18.53 -3.69 -4.91
CA PHE A 151 -18.91 -2.79 -3.81
C PHE A 151 -17.72 -2.37 -2.94
N LEU A 152 -16.49 -2.63 -3.38
CA LEU A 152 -15.27 -2.43 -2.57
C LEU A 152 -15.02 -0.96 -2.18
N GLU A 153 -15.41 -0.02 -3.04
CA GLU A 153 -15.23 1.41 -2.78
C GLU A 153 -16.19 1.89 -1.69
N GLU A 154 -17.44 1.40 -1.75
CA GLU A 154 -18.52 1.65 -0.81
C GLU A 154 -18.22 1.00 0.55
N PHE A 155 -17.74 -0.24 0.55
CA PHE A 155 -17.23 -0.95 1.74
C PHE A 155 -16.17 -0.13 2.49
N ARG A 156 -15.16 0.41 1.78
CA ARG A 156 -14.09 1.21 2.40
C ARG A 156 -14.65 2.47 3.07
N LYS A 157 -15.50 3.22 2.36
CA LYS A 157 -16.16 4.41 2.91
C LYS A 157 -17.00 4.08 4.14
N TYR A 158 -17.70 2.95 4.14
CA TYR A 158 -18.47 2.48 5.29
C TYR A 158 -17.57 2.21 6.50
N VAL A 159 -16.47 1.46 6.33
CA VAL A 159 -15.55 1.18 7.44
C VAL A 159 -14.89 2.47 7.95
N ASP A 160 -14.38 3.33 7.08
CA ASP A 160 -13.73 4.58 7.46
C ASP A 160 -14.68 5.51 8.23
N SER A 161 -15.93 5.68 7.74
CA SER A 161 -16.94 6.54 8.38
C SER A 161 -17.32 6.05 9.79
N ASN A 162 -17.53 4.75 9.96
CA ASN A 162 -17.92 4.19 11.24
C ASN A 162 -16.76 4.12 12.24
N MET A 163 -15.52 3.85 11.78
CA MET A 163 -14.33 3.90 12.63
C MET A 163 -14.10 5.32 13.19
N ASN A 164 -14.24 6.35 12.36
CA ASN A 164 -14.16 7.74 12.81
C ASN A 164 -15.27 8.09 13.82
N SER A 165 -16.47 7.56 13.63
CA SER A 165 -17.61 7.75 14.54
C SER A 165 -17.39 7.06 15.91
N LEU A 166 -16.79 5.87 15.92
CA LEU A 166 -16.39 5.17 17.16
C LEU A 166 -15.30 5.91 17.91
N ILE A 167 -14.30 6.46 17.21
CA ILE A 167 -13.26 7.30 17.82
C ILE A 167 -13.89 8.55 18.46
N ALA A 168 -14.87 9.18 17.79
CA ALA A 168 -15.60 10.31 18.34
C ALA A 168 -16.43 9.91 19.58
N ALA A 169 -17.13 8.77 19.56
CA ALA A 169 -17.91 8.28 20.70
C ALA A 169 -17.03 7.97 21.93
N VAL A 170 -15.89 7.30 21.73
CA VAL A 170 -14.90 7.02 22.81
C VAL A 170 -14.22 8.30 23.31
N ALA A 171 -14.09 9.33 22.47
CA ALA A 171 -13.64 10.65 22.90
C ALA A 171 -14.69 11.37 23.77
N VAL A 172 -15.99 11.25 23.45
CA VAL A 172 -17.09 11.78 24.27
C VAL A 172 -17.19 11.07 25.61
N GLU A 173 -17.04 9.75 25.65
CA GLU A 173 -17.05 8.96 26.91
C GLU A 173 -15.92 9.38 27.88
N LYS A 174 -14.80 9.88 27.34
CA LYS A 174 -13.72 10.49 28.15
C LYS A 174 -14.04 11.90 28.67
N THR A 175 -15.03 12.61 28.12
CA THR A 175 -15.34 13.99 28.52
C THR A 175 -16.26 14.14 29.74
N GLU A 176 -16.85 13.06 30.26
CA GLU A 176 -17.50 13.11 31.60
C GLU A 176 -16.47 13.32 32.74
N ASN A 177 -15.19 13.07 32.48
CA ASN A 177 -14.09 13.47 33.36
C ASN A 177 -13.19 14.54 32.71
N ASN A 178 -13.61 15.79 32.89
CA ASN A 178 -12.87 17.05 32.67
C ASN A 178 -12.80 17.55 31.19
N PRO A 179 -13.35 18.74 30.87
CA PRO A 179 -13.54 19.16 29.49
C PRO A 179 -12.36 19.94 28.90
N VAL A 180 -12.05 19.68 27.62
CA VAL A 180 -11.29 20.60 26.76
C VAL A 180 -12.06 20.81 25.46
N TYR A 181 -12.62 22.00 25.29
CA TYR A 181 -13.26 22.42 24.04
C TYR A 181 -12.23 22.64 22.94
N TYR A 182 -12.51 22.15 21.73
CA TYR A 182 -11.86 22.61 20.51
C TYR A 182 -12.90 23.27 19.60
N ASN A 183 -12.70 24.56 19.32
CA ASN A 183 -13.58 25.36 18.46
C ASN A 183 -12.99 25.41 17.04
N MET A 184 -13.73 24.93 16.04
CA MET A 184 -13.35 25.11 14.63
C MET A 184 -13.83 26.47 14.12
N ASN A 185 -12.90 27.42 13.96
CA ASN A 185 -13.05 28.51 13.00
C ASN A 185 -11.70 29.20 12.74
N SER A 186 -11.17 29.04 11.51
CA SER A 186 -10.60 30.10 10.67
C SER A 186 -9.56 29.55 9.69
N LEU A 187 -9.90 29.56 8.41
CA LEU A 187 -8.93 29.51 7.32
C LEU A 187 -8.37 30.94 7.12
N THR A 188 -7.06 31.13 7.31
CA THR A 188 -6.12 32.04 6.60
C THR A 188 -4.99 32.54 7.52
N GLY A 189 -3.76 32.64 6.99
CA GLY A 189 -2.70 33.47 7.56
C GLY A 189 -1.59 32.78 8.38
N THR A 190 -0.48 32.46 7.70
CA THR A 190 0.93 32.53 8.17
C THR A 190 1.35 32.05 9.59
N ALA A 191 2.20 31.01 9.57
CA ALA A 191 3.39 30.79 10.40
C ALA A 191 3.29 30.27 11.86
N SER A 192 3.98 29.13 12.05
CA SER A 192 4.60 28.59 13.27
C SER A 192 3.78 27.77 14.28
N THR A 193 4.17 26.49 14.31
CA THR A 193 4.26 25.59 15.48
C THR A 193 3.01 25.34 16.34
N LEU A 194 2.27 24.29 15.98
CA LEU A 194 1.82 23.21 16.89
C LEU A 194 1.47 21.97 16.04
N ALA A 195 2.01 20.80 16.39
CA ALA A 195 1.88 19.60 15.57
C ALA A 195 0.51 18.90 15.74
N PRO A 196 -0.14 18.44 14.66
CA PRO A 196 -1.39 17.69 14.75
C PRO A 196 -1.14 16.23 15.17
N PHE A 197 -1.87 15.73 16.15
CA PHE A 197 -1.85 14.32 16.51
C PHE A 197 -2.41 13.45 15.38
N GLY A 198 -1.67 12.40 14.98
CA GLY A 198 -2.22 11.28 14.21
C GLY A 198 -1.54 10.96 12.88
N THR A 199 -0.72 11.86 12.31
CA THR A 199 0.13 11.48 11.18
C THR A 199 1.18 10.47 11.65
N ARG A 200 1.12 9.21 11.20
CA ARG A 200 2.26 8.31 11.30
C ARG A 200 3.44 9.00 10.64
N GLU A 201 4.55 9.12 11.36
CA GLU A 201 5.76 9.72 10.83
C GLU A 201 6.21 8.91 9.60
N LEU A 202 6.27 9.59 8.45
CA LEU A 202 6.69 8.97 7.20
C LEU A 202 8.13 8.47 7.36
N PRO A 203 8.50 7.30 6.81
CA PRO A 203 9.88 6.87 6.84
C PRO A 203 10.81 7.93 6.24
N PRO A 204 12.05 8.08 6.78
CA PRO A 204 13.06 8.97 6.22
C PRO A 204 13.21 8.76 4.70
N ALA A 205 13.49 9.82 3.94
CA ALA A 205 13.56 9.74 2.48
C ALA A 205 14.46 8.60 1.95
N PRO A 206 15.67 8.33 2.51
CA PRO A 206 16.50 7.21 2.06
C PRO A 206 15.85 5.84 2.23
N LEU A 207 14.97 5.66 3.22
CA LEU A 207 14.21 4.42 3.43
C LEU A 207 13.05 4.31 2.44
N ARG A 208 12.34 5.40 2.13
CA ARG A 208 11.26 5.41 1.10
C ARG A 208 11.80 5.13 -0.30
N GLU A 209 12.94 5.71 -0.65
CA GLU A 209 13.64 5.44 -1.91
C GLU A 209 14.10 3.97 -2.01
N ALA A 210 14.64 3.42 -0.92
CA ALA A 210 15.00 2.01 -0.83
C ALA A 210 13.78 1.08 -0.99
N GLN A 211 12.66 1.41 -0.32
CA GLN A 211 11.39 0.68 -0.46
C GLN A 211 10.90 0.68 -1.91
N ALA A 212 10.87 1.84 -2.58
CA ALA A 212 10.42 1.96 -3.97
C ALA A 212 11.27 1.12 -4.94
N ALA A 213 12.60 1.20 -4.81
CA ALA A 213 13.51 0.38 -5.61
C ALA A 213 13.31 -1.12 -5.38
N CYS A 214 13.10 -1.53 -4.13
CA CYS A 214 12.88 -2.93 -3.75
C CYS A 214 11.52 -3.48 -4.20
N VAL A 215 10.44 -2.70 -4.10
CA VAL A 215 9.11 -3.08 -4.62
C VAL A 215 9.20 -3.42 -6.11
N LYS A 216 9.79 -2.51 -6.90
CA LYS A 216 9.98 -2.67 -8.34
C LYS A 216 10.90 -3.85 -8.69
N TYR A 217 12.00 -4.02 -7.96
CA TYR A 217 12.94 -5.12 -8.19
C TYR A 217 12.32 -6.49 -7.87
N LEU A 218 11.67 -6.63 -6.72
CA LEU A 218 11.05 -7.88 -6.27
C LEU A 218 9.76 -8.22 -7.04
N GLY A 219 9.20 -7.27 -7.79
CA GLY A 219 7.94 -7.46 -8.52
C GLY A 219 6.70 -7.39 -7.63
N ILE A 220 6.82 -6.76 -6.46
CA ILE A 220 5.73 -6.54 -5.52
C ILE A 220 4.76 -5.50 -6.10
N CYS A 221 3.46 -5.69 -5.89
CA CYS A 221 2.43 -4.77 -6.36
C CYS A 221 2.66 -3.34 -5.86
N GLU A 222 2.56 -2.35 -6.75
CA GLU A 222 2.91 -0.95 -6.45
C GLU A 222 2.05 -0.30 -5.35
N ASN A 223 0.80 -0.77 -5.17
CA ASN A 223 -0.06 -0.37 -4.06
C ASN A 223 0.53 -0.70 -2.67
N ARG A 224 1.45 -1.66 -2.56
CA ARG A 224 2.18 -1.98 -1.32
C ARG A 224 3.17 -0.90 -0.93
N LEU A 225 3.71 -0.14 -1.88
CA LEU A 225 4.61 0.98 -1.60
C LEU A 225 3.90 2.05 -0.75
N VAL A 226 2.60 2.25 -0.94
CA VAL A 226 1.78 3.14 -0.10
C VAL A 226 1.69 2.63 1.35
N GLN A 227 1.66 1.31 1.57
CA GLN A 227 1.69 0.74 2.92
C GLN A 227 3.05 0.99 3.59
N TYR A 228 4.15 0.70 2.88
CA TYR A 228 5.51 0.86 3.39
C TYR A 228 5.86 2.33 3.67
N ASN A 229 5.43 3.26 2.80
CA ASN A 229 5.55 4.71 3.00
C ASN A 229 4.73 5.23 4.18
N ASN A 230 3.71 4.51 4.65
CA ASN A 230 2.94 4.83 5.86
C ASN A 230 3.42 4.06 7.10
N SER A 231 4.64 3.51 7.06
CA SER A 231 5.26 2.70 8.11
C SER A 231 4.45 1.43 8.48
N ILE A 232 3.69 0.87 7.51
CA ILE A 232 2.93 -0.38 7.66
C ILE A 232 3.71 -1.51 7.02
N TYR A 233 4.15 -2.49 7.82
CA TYR A 233 4.95 -3.62 7.38
C TYR A 233 4.27 -4.96 7.75
N PRO A 234 3.38 -5.50 6.89
CA PRO A 234 2.80 -6.83 7.05
C PRO A 234 3.82 -7.94 7.28
N THR A 235 3.36 -9.07 7.80
CA THR A 235 4.15 -10.27 8.15
C THR A 235 4.31 -11.27 7.00
N ASP A 236 3.87 -10.92 5.79
CA ASP A 236 4.02 -11.76 4.60
C ASP A 236 5.45 -11.76 4.01
N HIS A 237 5.76 -12.81 3.25
CA HIS A 237 7.08 -13.04 2.67
C HIS A 237 7.57 -11.91 1.75
N ASP A 238 6.67 -11.32 0.96
CA ASP A 238 6.98 -10.16 0.11
C ASP A 238 7.48 -8.98 0.94
N THR A 239 6.76 -8.66 2.02
CA THR A 239 7.16 -7.60 2.94
C THR A 239 8.44 -7.95 3.67
N MET A 240 8.63 -9.20 4.09
CA MET A 240 9.88 -9.67 4.71
C MET A 240 11.08 -9.46 3.78
N CYS A 241 10.96 -9.87 2.51
CA CYS A 241 12.03 -9.72 1.53
C CYS A 241 12.20 -8.26 1.06
N MET A 242 11.14 -7.44 1.08
CA MET A 242 11.24 -5.99 0.88
C MET A 242 12.02 -5.34 2.02
N VAL A 243 11.70 -5.64 3.30
CA VAL A 243 12.44 -5.12 4.46
C VAL A 243 13.91 -5.57 4.42
N ARG A 244 14.19 -6.83 4.04
CA ARG A 244 15.57 -7.29 3.77
C ARG A 244 16.26 -6.45 2.69
N CYS A 245 15.61 -6.27 1.54
CA CYS A 245 16.17 -5.54 0.40
C CYS A 245 16.45 -4.08 0.76
N ALA A 246 15.49 -3.39 1.37
CA ALA A 246 15.64 -2.01 1.81
C ALA A 246 16.71 -1.90 2.92
N GLY A 247 16.75 -2.86 3.84
CA GLY A 247 17.76 -2.97 4.89
C GLY A 247 19.19 -3.13 4.37
N ILE A 248 19.38 -3.83 3.25
CA ILE A 248 20.68 -3.92 2.55
C ILE A 248 21.05 -2.58 1.90
N ILE A 249 20.07 -1.85 1.33
CA ILE A 249 20.30 -0.54 0.69
C ILE A 249 20.74 0.52 1.72
N VAL A 250 19.99 0.66 2.82
CA VAL A 250 20.26 1.67 3.86
C VAL A 250 21.30 1.20 4.90
N GLY A 251 21.59 -0.10 4.92
CA GLY A 251 22.65 -0.71 5.71
C GLY A 251 22.27 -1.07 7.15
N PHE A 252 20.99 -1.34 7.44
CA PHE A 252 20.58 -1.97 8.71
C PHE A 252 20.58 -3.52 8.66
N TRP A 253 20.74 -4.11 7.48
CA TRP A 253 20.79 -5.56 7.31
C TRP A 253 21.95 -6.01 6.43
N ASP A 254 22.52 -7.17 6.77
CA ASP A 254 23.55 -7.87 6.03
C ASP A 254 23.30 -9.38 6.13
N ASP A 255 23.26 -10.09 5.01
CA ASP A 255 23.00 -11.55 5.03
C ASP A 255 24.12 -12.37 5.70
N SER A 256 25.32 -11.82 5.86
CA SER A 256 26.48 -12.47 6.48
C SER A 256 26.74 -12.04 7.92
N GLN A 257 26.44 -10.78 8.25
CA GLN A 257 26.68 -10.19 9.58
C GLN A 257 25.39 -10.02 10.40
N GLY A 258 24.22 -10.18 9.78
CA GLY A 258 22.91 -10.02 10.43
C GLY A 258 22.46 -8.57 10.54
N PHE A 259 21.86 -8.24 11.69
CA PHE A 259 21.27 -6.93 11.97
C PHE A 259 22.35 -5.91 12.35
N LYS A 260 22.23 -4.69 11.80
CA LYS A 260 23.20 -3.58 11.98
C LYS A 260 22.50 -2.34 12.51
N LEU A 261 22.64 -2.10 13.81
CA LEU A 261 21.97 -0.99 14.50
C LEU A 261 22.40 0.38 13.95
N GLU A 262 23.64 0.50 13.48
CA GLU A 262 24.23 1.72 12.91
C GLU A 262 23.46 2.18 11.66
N GLY A 263 22.87 1.25 10.91
CA GLY A 263 22.01 1.57 9.77
C GLY A 263 20.72 2.27 10.17
N LEU A 264 20.16 1.93 11.34
CA LEU A 264 18.98 2.59 11.88
C LEU A 264 19.33 3.91 12.56
N ILE A 265 20.47 3.99 13.27
CA ILE A 265 20.96 5.23 13.87
C ILE A 265 21.14 6.32 12.80
N ARG A 266 21.65 5.99 11.60
CA ARG A 266 21.75 6.93 10.47
C ARG A 266 20.41 7.36 9.87
N LEU A 267 19.37 6.56 10.02
CA LEU A 267 18.01 6.90 9.53
C LEU A 267 17.21 7.68 10.58
N PHE A 268 17.47 7.42 11.86
CA PHE A 268 16.75 7.96 13.01
C PHE A 268 17.77 8.48 14.03
N PRO A 269 18.33 9.70 13.84
CA PRO A 269 19.36 10.26 14.72
C PRO A 269 18.97 10.30 16.21
N GLN A 270 17.67 10.42 16.51
CA GLN A 270 17.14 10.34 17.88
C GLN A 270 17.45 9.01 18.59
N LEU A 271 17.61 7.90 17.84
CA LEU A 271 18.04 6.60 18.39
C LEU A 271 19.48 6.65 18.91
N ALA A 272 20.34 7.53 18.39
CA ALA A 272 21.74 7.65 18.83
C ALA A 272 21.87 8.03 20.31
N ALA A 273 20.92 8.82 20.82
CA ALA A 273 20.90 9.29 22.20
C ALA A 273 20.29 8.28 23.19
N ASP A 274 19.51 7.29 22.71
CA ASP A 274 18.76 6.36 23.55
C ASP A 274 19.46 4.99 23.66
N SER A 275 20.47 4.93 24.52
CA SER A 275 21.23 3.69 24.78
C SER A 275 20.38 2.54 25.32
N ARG A 276 19.26 2.83 25.99
CA ARG A 276 18.30 1.83 26.47
C ARG A 276 17.54 1.22 25.30
N ALA A 277 17.00 2.04 24.40
CA ALA A 277 16.32 1.57 23.19
C ALA A 277 17.28 0.78 22.30
N GLN A 278 18.53 1.23 22.13
CA GLN A 278 19.57 0.50 21.40
C GLN A 278 19.78 -0.93 21.96
N GLN A 279 19.98 -1.06 23.28
CA GLN A 279 20.15 -2.37 23.94
C GLN A 279 18.90 -3.26 23.81
N GLN A 280 17.70 -2.68 23.97
CA GLN A 280 16.43 -3.41 23.81
C GLN A 280 16.24 -3.92 22.37
N ILE A 281 16.55 -3.10 21.37
CA ILE A 281 16.49 -3.49 19.96
C ILE A 281 17.47 -4.62 19.68
N LEU A 282 18.73 -4.50 20.09
CA LEU A 282 19.75 -5.53 19.86
C LEU A 282 19.36 -6.88 20.49
N SER A 283 19.02 -6.88 21.78
CA SER A 283 18.66 -8.12 22.49
C SER A 283 17.39 -8.78 21.92
N CYS A 284 16.37 -7.98 21.55
CA CYS A 284 15.19 -8.49 20.86
C CYS A 284 15.54 -9.07 19.47
N SER A 285 16.40 -8.37 18.71
CA SER A 285 16.82 -8.80 17.37
C SER A 285 17.57 -10.13 17.42
N GLU A 286 18.53 -10.27 18.33
CA GLU A 286 19.27 -11.53 18.54
C GLU A 286 18.33 -12.71 18.83
N GLN A 287 17.40 -12.54 19.78
CA GLN A 287 16.43 -13.57 20.14
C GLN A 287 15.50 -13.95 18.98
N ARG A 288 14.90 -12.97 18.31
CA ARG A 288 13.96 -13.25 17.21
C ARG A 288 14.66 -13.79 15.95
N ILE A 289 15.90 -13.39 15.68
CA ILE A 289 16.72 -13.93 14.57
C ILE A 289 17.14 -15.37 14.85
N ALA A 290 17.51 -15.71 16.09
CA ALA A 290 17.86 -17.08 16.48
C ALA A 290 16.68 -18.06 16.37
N ALA A 291 15.45 -17.58 16.56
CA ALA A 291 14.22 -18.35 16.38
C ALA A 291 13.83 -18.59 14.90
N CYS A 292 14.45 -17.87 13.94
CA CYS A 292 14.15 -18.02 12.52
C CYS A 292 14.92 -19.20 11.88
N PRO A 293 14.32 -19.95 10.94
CA PRO A 293 15.04 -20.99 10.18
C PRO A 293 16.35 -20.48 9.56
N PRO A 294 17.46 -21.25 9.62
CA PRO A 294 18.76 -20.81 9.10
C PRO A 294 18.77 -20.21 7.68
N PRO A 295 18.08 -20.76 6.66
CA PRO A 295 18.13 -20.23 5.29
C PRO A 295 17.25 -18.99 5.04
N ASP A 296 16.28 -18.69 5.92
CA ASP A 296 15.31 -17.62 5.69
C ASP A 296 15.83 -16.26 6.17
N THR A 297 16.68 -15.64 5.35
CA THR A 297 17.20 -14.29 5.67
C THR A 297 16.16 -13.18 5.48
N CYS A 298 15.04 -13.42 4.80
CA CYS A 298 13.94 -12.46 4.72
C CYS A 298 13.23 -12.36 6.07
N ALA A 299 12.82 -13.50 6.64
CA ALA A 299 12.23 -13.54 7.97
C ALA A 299 13.19 -13.02 9.05
N LYS A 300 14.49 -13.34 8.98
CA LYS A 300 15.49 -12.81 9.91
C LYS A 300 15.61 -11.28 9.85
N ALA A 301 15.75 -10.71 8.65
CA ALA A 301 15.85 -9.26 8.47
C ALA A 301 14.60 -8.54 8.99
N TYR A 302 13.43 -9.07 8.66
CA TYR A 302 12.14 -8.55 9.10
C TYR A 302 11.96 -8.64 10.61
N ASN A 303 12.29 -9.76 11.24
CA ASN A 303 12.14 -9.94 12.68
C ASN A 303 13.12 -9.07 13.49
N GLY A 304 14.35 -8.85 12.99
CA GLY A 304 15.26 -7.86 13.56
C GLY A 304 14.71 -6.43 13.42
N PHE A 305 14.23 -6.05 12.23
CA PHE A 305 13.63 -4.73 12.01
C PHE A 305 12.35 -4.51 12.85
N ARG A 306 11.55 -5.55 13.10
CA ARG A 306 10.39 -5.47 14.00
C ARG A 306 10.76 -5.07 15.42
N CYS A 307 11.94 -5.41 15.92
CA CYS A 307 12.39 -4.96 17.24
C CYS A 307 12.62 -3.44 17.29
N PHE A 308 13.10 -2.85 16.20
CA PHE A 308 13.14 -1.39 16.03
C PHE A 308 11.74 -0.78 15.97
N LEU A 309 10.82 -1.35 15.17
CA LEU A 309 9.44 -0.86 15.09
C LEU A 309 8.70 -0.96 16.44
N ASP A 310 8.94 -2.03 17.20
CA ASP A 310 8.36 -2.22 18.53
C ASP A 310 8.95 -1.23 19.56
N ALA A 311 10.24 -0.88 19.44
CA ALA A 311 10.85 0.19 20.24
C ALA A 311 10.31 1.58 19.85
N GLN A 312 10.21 1.89 18.55
CA GLN A 312 9.73 3.17 18.03
C GLN A 312 8.29 3.50 18.51
N LYS A 313 7.41 2.51 18.68
CA LYS A 313 6.06 2.69 19.25
C LYS A 313 6.07 3.26 20.66
N ASN A 314 7.12 3.01 21.44
CA ASN A 314 7.28 3.52 22.80
C ASN A 314 7.95 4.90 22.85
N GLY A 315 8.36 5.42 21.68
CA GLY A 315 9.17 6.63 21.55
C GLY A 315 10.66 6.39 21.86
N PHE A 316 11.52 7.22 21.27
CA PHE A 316 12.91 7.36 21.67
C PHE A 316 13.07 8.57 22.59
N GLY A 317 13.97 8.50 23.56
CA GLY A 317 14.24 9.60 24.48
C GLY A 317 14.60 10.91 23.74
N VAL A 318 13.77 11.93 23.90
CA VAL A 318 13.91 13.19 23.14
C VAL A 318 15.11 14.00 23.60
N ARG A 319 16.04 14.23 22.68
CA ARG A 319 16.80 15.49 22.56
C ARG A 319 16.76 15.93 21.10
N GLU A 320 16.52 17.22 20.88
CA GLU A 320 16.44 17.82 19.55
C GLU A 320 17.75 17.62 18.78
N PRO A 321 17.72 17.04 17.57
CA PRO A 321 18.84 17.11 16.65
C PRO A 321 19.02 18.55 16.15
N ALA A 322 20.29 18.95 15.96
CA ALA A 322 20.63 20.16 15.23
C ALA A 322 20.10 20.08 13.78
N PRO A 323 19.87 21.22 13.09
CA PRO A 323 19.38 21.21 11.72
C PRO A 323 20.40 20.56 10.78
N GLU A 324 20.11 19.35 10.30
CA GLU A 324 20.83 18.77 9.16
C GLU A 324 20.43 19.53 7.88
N GLU A 325 21.45 19.93 7.12
CA GLU A 325 21.26 20.61 5.85
C GLU A 325 20.49 19.73 4.85
N PRO A 326 19.67 20.32 3.95
CA PRO A 326 19.05 19.54 2.90
C PRO A 326 20.13 19.00 1.97
N THR A 327 20.46 17.71 2.09
CA THR A 327 21.31 17.02 1.11
C THR A 327 20.63 17.10 -0.25
N THR A 328 21.17 17.99 -1.06
CA THR A 328 20.68 18.36 -2.38
C THR A 328 20.53 17.15 -3.28
N SER A 329 19.53 17.24 -4.17
CA SER A 329 19.37 16.49 -5.42
C SER A 329 20.49 15.48 -5.70
N THR A 330 20.19 14.18 -5.60
CA THR A 330 21.15 13.09 -5.80
C THR A 330 21.70 13.12 -7.22
N VAL A 331 22.77 13.89 -7.41
CA VAL A 331 23.64 13.79 -8.57
C VAL A 331 24.15 12.36 -8.57
N PHE A 332 23.74 11.59 -9.58
CA PHE A 332 24.21 10.24 -9.78
C PHE A 332 25.70 10.28 -10.14
N ASP A 333 26.55 10.18 -9.12
CA ASP A 333 28.00 10.24 -9.24
C ASP A 333 28.62 8.85 -9.39
N GLY A 334 29.93 8.81 -9.63
CA GLY A 334 30.67 7.55 -9.76
C GLY A 334 30.62 6.66 -8.51
N ARG A 335 30.48 7.24 -7.32
CA ARG A 335 30.45 6.49 -6.06
C ARG A 335 29.12 5.79 -5.89
N GLU A 336 27.99 6.42 -6.20
CA GLU A 336 26.68 5.77 -6.15
C GLU A 336 26.51 4.69 -7.23
N PHE A 337 27.20 4.81 -8.37
CA PHE A 337 27.31 3.72 -9.36
C PHE A 337 28.01 2.49 -8.75
N ILE A 338 29.23 2.65 -8.22
CA ILE A 338 30.02 1.56 -7.63
C ILE A 338 29.33 0.99 -6.38
N ARG A 339 28.73 1.84 -5.54
CA ARG A 339 27.91 1.42 -4.40
C ARG A 339 26.73 0.55 -4.83
N SER A 340 26.08 0.88 -5.94
CA SER A 340 24.95 0.11 -6.48
C SER A 340 25.37 -1.28 -6.97
N ILE A 341 26.60 -1.47 -7.44
CA ILE A 341 27.17 -2.80 -7.71
C ILE A 341 27.22 -3.63 -6.43
N THR A 342 27.81 -3.10 -5.35
CA THR A 342 27.91 -3.80 -4.06
C THR A 342 26.53 -4.11 -3.46
N ILE A 343 25.60 -3.16 -3.50
CA ILE A 343 24.23 -3.34 -3.01
C ILE A 343 23.50 -4.46 -3.78
N CYS A 344 23.51 -4.42 -5.11
CA CYS A 344 22.84 -5.45 -5.90
C CYS A 344 23.49 -6.83 -5.77
N ALA A 345 24.82 -6.89 -5.63
CA ALA A 345 25.52 -8.14 -5.33
C ALA A 345 25.12 -8.72 -3.95
N ASN A 346 24.83 -7.88 -2.96
CA ASN A 346 24.32 -8.32 -1.66
C ASN A 346 22.87 -8.79 -1.74
N ILE A 347 21.98 -8.02 -2.38
CA ILE A 347 20.56 -8.37 -2.56
C ILE A 347 20.41 -9.77 -3.18
N LEU A 348 21.19 -10.08 -4.22
CA LEU A 348 21.18 -11.34 -4.96
C LEU A 348 22.01 -12.49 -4.36
N ARG A 349 22.67 -12.26 -3.21
CA ARG A 349 23.66 -13.18 -2.63
C ARG A 349 24.65 -13.68 -3.71
N THR A 350 25.28 -12.74 -4.41
CA THR A 350 26.25 -13.03 -5.47
C THR A 350 27.53 -13.64 -4.85
N PRO A 351 28.05 -14.77 -5.36
CA PRO A 351 29.33 -15.36 -4.96
C PRO A 351 30.51 -14.39 -5.09
N LYS A 352 31.52 -14.48 -4.21
CA LYS A 352 32.66 -13.55 -4.12
C LYS A 352 33.39 -13.37 -5.46
N ASN A 353 33.66 -14.47 -6.17
CA ASN A 353 34.32 -14.47 -7.47
C ASN A 353 33.56 -13.69 -8.55
N LEU A 354 32.22 -13.74 -8.57
CA LEU A 354 31.43 -12.91 -9.49
C LEU A 354 31.48 -11.43 -9.09
N ARG A 355 31.51 -11.09 -7.79
CA ARG A 355 31.66 -9.70 -7.34
C ARG A 355 32.99 -9.08 -7.77
N GLU A 356 34.06 -9.86 -7.67
CA GLU A 356 35.40 -9.45 -8.09
C GLU A 356 35.45 -9.15 -9.60
N LEU A 357 34.78 -9.96 -10.43
CA LEU A 357 34.60 -9.68 -11.86
C LEU A 357 33.76 -8.42 -12.11
N TYR A 358 32.64 -8.24 -11.40
CA TYR A 358 31.76 -7.07 -11.57
C TYR A 358 32.50 -5.75 -11.27
N LEU A 359 33.34 -5.72 -10.24
CA LEU A 359 34.17 -4.56 -9.89
C LEU A 359 35.28 -4.28 -10.92
N GLN A 360 35.66 -5.26 -11.74
CA GLN A 360 36.58 -5.10 -12.88
C GLN A 360 35.84 -4.68 -14.17
N GLY A 361 34.51 -4.54 -14.11
CA GLY A 361 33.65 -4.29 -15.27
C GLY A 361 33.39 -5.55 -16.12
N VAL A 362 33.65 -6.74 -15.59
CA VAL A 362 33.45 -8.01 -16.31
C VAL A 362 32.16 -8.68 -15.83
N PHE A 363 31.19 -8.80 -16.74
CA PHE A 363 29.89 -9.38 -16.43
C PHE A 363 29.60 -10.55 -17.40
N PRO A 364 29.78 -11.81 -16.95
CA PRO A 364 29.51 -12.99 -17.77
C PRO A 364 28.00 -13.24 -18.00
N ASN A 365 27.63 -13.99 -19.04
CA ASN A 365 26.23 -14.29 -19.34
C ASN A 365 25.69 -15.51 -18.55
N ASP A 366 25.66 -15.41 -17.23
CA ASP A 366 25.02 -16.39 -16.34
C ASP A 366 23.73 -15.85 -15.72
N GLU A 367 22.98 -16.71 -15.04
CA GLU A 367 21.71 -16.37 -14.40
C GLU A 367 21.83 -15.28 -13.31
N LYS A 368 22.85 -15.39 -12.44
CA LYS A 368 23.08 -14.39 -11.37
C LYS A 368 23.50 -13.05 -11.95
N THR A 369 24.32 -13.04 -13.00
CA THR A 369 24.72 -11.80 -13.67
C THR A 369 23.55 -11.16 -14.44
N ARG A 370 22.67 -11.95 -15.05
CA ARG A 370 21.42 -11.44 -15.64
C ARG A 370 20.51 -10.79 -14.58
N GLY A 371 20.27 -11.46 -13.46
CA GLY A 371 19.53 -10.90 -12.33
C GLY A 371 20.20 -9.66 -11.72
N PHE A 372 21.53 -9.63 -11.68
CA PHE A 372 22.32 -8.49 -11.24
C PHE A 372 22.09 -7.27 -12.14
N MET A 373 22.10 -7.44 -13.47
CA MET A 373 21.86 -6.33 -14.40
C MET A 373 20.46 -5.75 -14.27
N ARG A 374 19.44 -6.59 -14.00
CA ARG A 374 18.09 -6.10 -13.68
C ARG A 374 18.07 -5.31 -12.37
N CYS A 375 18.66 -5.83 -11.29
CA CYS A 375 18.77 -5.10 -10.02
C CYS A 375 19.48 -3.75 -10.20
N PHE A 376 20.65 -3.77 -10.83
CA PHE A 376 21.50 -2.61 -11.04
C PHE A 376 20.77 -1.55 -11.86
N GLY A 377 20.21 -1.95 -13.01
CA GLY A 377 19.48 -1.05 -13.89
C GLY A 377 18.25 -0.42 -13.24
N ILE A 378 17.49 -1.18 -12.45
CA ILE A 378 16.33 -0.66 -11.69
C ILE A 378 16.80 0.31 -10.59
N ARG A 379 17.78 -0.08 -9.78
CA ARG A 379 18.30 0.75 -8.68
C ARG A 379 18.89 2.07 -9.16
N THR A 380 19.58 2.05 -10.29
CA THR A 380 20.22 3.24 -10.88
C THR A 380 19.31 4.01 -11.83
N GLU A 381 18.06 3.57 -12.01
CA GLU A 381 17.07 4.05 -12.99
C GLU A 381 17.59 4.10 -14.44
N LEU A 382 18.63 3.33 -14.76
CA LEU A 382 19.13 3.14 -16.12
C LEU A 382 18.24 2.17 -16.92
N TYR A 383 17.34 1.45 -16.26
CA TYR A 383 16.41 0.51 -16.87
C TYR A 383 15.15 0.34 -16.01
N ASP A 384 14.03 0.04 -16.66
CA ASP A 384 12.86 -0.53 -16.02
C ASP A 384 12.24 -1.67 -16.84
N ASP A 385 11.47 -2.55 -16.20
CA ASP A 385 10.93 -3.75 -16.87
C ASP A 385 9.90 -3.44 -17.96
N VAL A 386 9.26 -2.25 -17.92
CA VAL A 386 8.21 -1.83 -18.86
C VAL A 386 8.87 -1.22 -20.10
N ASN A 387 9.54 -0.09 -19.93
CA ASN A 387 10.11 0.72 -21.01
C ASN A 387 11.49 0.25 -21.47
N GLY A 388 12.19 -0.57 -20.68
CA GLY A 388 13.55 -0.98 -20.95
C GLY A 388 14.59 0.09 -20.55
N PRO A 389 15.71 0.22 -21.29
CA PRO A 389 16.79 1.14 -20.96
C PRO A 389 16.40 2.63 -21.05
N ASN A 390 16.73 3.40 -20.01
CA ASN A 390 16.51 4.84 -19.96
C ASN A 390 17.58 5.60 -20.75
N ILE A 391 17.37 5.74 -22.06
CA ILE A 391 18.33 6.34 -23.00
C ILE A 391 18.74 7.76 -22.60
N ALA A 392 17.83 8.56 -22.04
CA ALA A 392 18.13 9.92 -21.60
C ALA A 392 19.05 9.97 -20.36
N ARG A 393 18.91 9.03 -19.42
CA ARG A 393 19.82 8.90 -18.28
C ARG A 393 21.16 8.30 -18.70
N LEU A 394 21.15 7.32 -19.61
CA LEU A 394 22.37 6.73 -20.18
C LEU A 394 23.20 7.76 -20.98
N TYR A 395 22.55 8.64 -21.76
CA TYR A 395 23.24 9.72 -22.48
C TYR A 395 23.90 10.73 -21.54
N ARG A 396 23.25 11.09 -20.42
CA ARG A 396 23.85 11.99 -19.41
C ARG A 396 25.12 11.43 -18.76
N LEU A 397 25.35 10.10 -18.81
CA LEU A 397 26.51 9.44 -18.21
C LEU A 397 27.58 9.06 -19.23
N PHE A 398 27.16 8.63 -20.43
CA PHE A 398 28.03 8.02 -21.43
C PHE A 398 28.06 8.78 -22.78
N GLY A 399 27.32 9.89 -22.86
CA GLY A 399 27.17 10.71 -24.07
C GLY A 399 28.30 11.70 -24.33
N THR A 400 29.27 11.84 -23.41
CA THR A 400 30.42 12.73 -23.59
C THR A 400 31.20 12.38 -24.87
N GLY A 401 31.33 13.34 -25.78
CA GLY A 401 32.05 13.17 -27.06
C GLY A 401 31.19 12.69 -28.24
N GLN A 402 29.87 12.59 -28.10
CA GLN A 402 28.95 12.24 -29.19
C GLN A 402 27.64 13.06 -29.10
N SER A 403 26.92 13.22 -30.21
CA SER A 403 25.61 13.90 -30.18
C SER A 403 24.51 12.96 -29.65
N GLU A 404 23.51 13.52 -28.96
CA GLU A 404 22.40 12.73 -28.42
C GLU A 404 21.69 11.91 -29.50
N THR A 405 21.44 12.51 -30.67
CA THR A 405 20.81 11.84 -31.82
C THR A 405 21.62 10.62 -32.28
N GLN A 406 22.95 10.71 -32.29
CA GLN A 406 23.81 9.59 -32.67
C GLN A 406 23.83 8.50 -31.58
N PHE A 407 23.90 8.89 -30.31
CA PHE A 407 23.85 7.96 -29.18
C PHE A 407 22.53 7.19 -29.14
N ARG A 408 21.40 7.91 -29.20
CA ARG A 408 20.05 7.36 -29.23
C ARG A 408 19.85 6.38 -30.39
N ARG A 409 20.27 6.77 -31.61
CA ARG A 409 20.21 5.88 -32.78
C ARG A 409 21.03 4.59 -32.61
N LYS A 410 22.23 4.66 -32.05
CA LYS A 410 23.06 3.46 -31.77
C LYS A 410 22.37 2.55 -30.75
N ALA A 411 21.84 3.12 -29.67
CA ALA A 411 21.12 2.39 -28.64
C ALA A 411 19.87 1.67 -29.19
N GLU A 412 19.00 2.39 -29.90
CA GLU A 412 17.78 1.86 -30.50
C GLU A 412 18.06 0.71 -31.48
N LEU A 413 19.12 0.83 -32.29
CA LEU A 413 19.55 -0.25 -33.19
C LEU A 413 19.98 -1.50 -32.42
N CYS A 414 20.78 -1.36 -31.35
CA CYS A 414 21.21 -2.51 -30.55
C CYS A 414 20.06 -3.17 -29.78
N ILE A 415 19.18 -2.37 -29.19
CA ILE A 415 17.99 -2.87 -28.46
C ILE A 415 17.09 -3.65 -29.43
N LYS A 416 16.79 -3.07 -30.61
CA LYS A 416 15.98 -3.72 -31.64
C LYS A 416 16.62 -5.02 -32.16
N ALA A 417 17.95 -5.07 -32.28
CA ALA A 417 18.67 -6.29 -32.67
C ALA A 417 18.61 -7.40 -31.61
N ASN A 418 18.49 -7.05 -30.32
CA ASN A 418 18.35 -8.01 -29.23
C ASN A 418 16.90 -8.46 -28.99
N GLN A 419 15.90 -7.67 -29.42
CA GLN A 419 14.48 -7.94 -29.20
C GLN A 419 14.03 -9.37 -29.59
N PRO A 420 14.43 -9.96 -30.74
CA PRO A 420 14.01 -11.32 -31.13
C PRO A 420 14.66 -12.45 -30.32
N LEU A 421 15.63 -12.13 -29.45
CA LEU A 421 16.38 -13.10 -28.63
C LEU A 421 15.88 -13.15 -27.18
N LEU A 422 14.68 -12.61 -26.93
CA LEU A 422 14.06 -12.47 -25.63
C LEU A 422 12.80 -13.31 -25.52
N ASP A 423 12.70 -14.01 -24.38
CA ASP A 423 11.41 -14.37 -23.79
C ASP A 423 10.86 -13.13 -23.07
N GLU A 424 9.59 -12.77 -23.31
CA GLU A 424 8.95 -11.63 -22.66
C GLU A 424 8.83 -11.82 -21.14
N GLN A 425 8.85 -13.06 -20.65
CA GLN A 425 8.78 -13.39 -19.22
C GLN A 425 10.15 -13.32 -18.52
N ASP A 426 11.27 -13.54 -19.22
CA ASP A 426 12.62 -13.43 -18.65
C ASP A 426 13.09 -11.96 -18.56
N LYS A 427 12.55 -11.26 -17.56
CA LYS A 427 12.94 -9.89 -17.20
C LYS A 427 14.45 -9.74 -16.94
N ASN A 428 15.12 -10.79 -16.47
CA ASN A 428 16.56 -10.78 -16.19
C ASN A 428 17.38 -10.79 -17.50
N ALA A 429 17.00 -11.63 -18.46
CA ALA A 429 17.59 -11.61 -19.81
C ALA A 429 17.25 -10.31 -20.56
N LYS A 430 16.03 -9.76 -20.42
CA LYS A 430 15.65 -8.46 -21.00
C LYS A 430 16.57 -7.35 -20.52
N ALA A 431 16.80 -7.23 -19.22
CA ALA A 431 17.75 -6.27 -18.66
C ALA A 431 19.17 -6.51 -19.20
N TYR A 432 19.69 -7.73 -19.10
CA TYR A 432 21.06 -8.03 -19.55
C TYR A 432 21.29 -7.76 -21.04
N ARG A 433 20.37 -8.15 -21.92
CA ARG A 433 20.51 -7.95 -23.36
C ARG A 433 20.32 -6.50 -23.80
N THR A 434 19.33 -5.80 -23.27
CA THR A 434 18.99 -4.44 -23.72
C THR A 434 19.76 -3.34 -22.99
N LEU A 435 20.10 -3.53 -21.71
CA LEU A 435 20.95 -2.61 -20.95
C LEU A 435 22.42 -3.02 -21.08
N TYR A 436 22.81 -4.18 -20.55
CA TYR A 436 24.25 -4.47 -20.44
C TYR A 436 24.93 -4.67 -21.79
N LEU A 437 24.45 -5.57 -22.66
CA LEU A 437 25.15 -5.82 -23.93
C LEU A 437 25.27 -4.56 -24.80
N CYS A 438 24.20 -3.75 -24.87
CA CYS A 438 24.18 -2.52 -25.67
C CYS A 438 24.99 -1.35 -25.09
N PHE A 439 25.34 -1.38 -23.81
CA PHE A 439 26.11 -0.33 -23.14
C PHE A 439 27.37 -0.88 -22.42
N SER A 440 27.83 -2.06 -22.83
CA SER A 440 28.85 -2.84 -22.11
C SER A 440 30.20 -2.14 -22.06
N GLU A 441 30.65 -1.56 -23.18
CA GLU A 441 31.88 -0.77 -23.25
C GLU A 441 31.82 0.45 -22.33
N GLN A 442 30.68 1.16 -22.33
CA GLN A 442 30.48 2.38 -21.56
C GLN A 442 30.40 2.10 -20.05
N ILE A 443 29.66 1.05 -19.66
CA ILE A 443 29.58 0.57 -18.28
C ILE A 443 30.97 0.13 -17.78
N THR A 444 31.72 -0.63 -18.59
CA THR A 444 33.06 -1.09 -18.26
C THR A 444 34.04 0.08 -18.10
N ALA A 445 34.02 1.04 -19.03
CA ALA A 445 34.86 2.23 -18.96
C ALA A 445 34.52 3.09 -17.74
N PHE A 446 33.24 3.27 -17.44
CA PHE A 446 32.77 4.04 -16.28
C PHE A 446 33.18 3.38 -14.96
N ILE A 447 33.10 2.05 -14.86
CA ILE A 447 33.59 1.31 -13.69
C ILE A 447 35.10 1.51 -13.53
N ARG A 448 35.90 1.35 -14.59
CA ARG A 448 37.36 1.55 -14.53
C ARG A 448 37.76 2.98 -14.17
N ALA A 449 37.00 3.99 -14.63
CA ALA A 449 37.24 5.39 -14.31
C ALA A 449 36.90 5.77 -12.86
N ASN A 450 36.05 4.99 -12.18
CA ASN A 450 35.59 5.23 -10.82
C ASN A 450 36.01 4.13 -9.82
N ALA A 451 36.79 3.14 -10.28
CA ALA A 451 37.47 2.20 -9.42
C ALA A 451 38.60 2.93 -8.69
N THR A 452 38.43 3.15 -7.39
CA THR A 452 39.51 3.63 -6.52
C THR A 452 40.64 2.57 -6.49
N PRO A 453 41.91 2.98 -6.58
CA PRO A 453 43.04 2.12 -6.19
C PRO A 453 43.03 1.84 -4.68
#